data_AF-A0A431IAF5-F1
#
_entry.id   AF-A0A431IAF5-F1
#
_cell.length_a   1.000
_cell.length_b   1.000
_cell.length_c   1.000
_cell.angle_alpha   90.00
_cell.angle_beta   90.00
_cell.angle_gamma   90.00
#
_symmetry.space_group_name_H-M   'P 1'
#
loop_
_entity.id
_entity.type
_entity.pdbx_description
1 polymer ?
#
loop_
_entity_poly.entity_id
_entity_poly.type
_entity_poly.pdbx_seq_one_letter_code
_entity_poly.pdbx_strand_id
1 'polypeptide(L)'
;MSRFTDHAAALCRRAPNAKSIRIGAVTVLGPVGEEDRVITDATGAERLARVTVAVVPTASFPSGITRHSSARVDGTTYTVRDVRRMEDGELLELVIAEAVS
;
A
#
# COMPACT_ATOMS: atom_id res chain seq x y z
N MET A 1 -23.50 6.55 4.40
CA MET A 1 -22.19 6.04 3.94
C MET A 1 -21.96 6.58 2.53
N SER A 2 -20.83 7.25 2.30
CA SER A 2 -20.60 8.07 1.10
C SER A 2 -20.40 7.18 -0.14
N ARG A 3 -21.11 7.47 -1.25
CA ARG A 3 -21.02 6.72 -2.52
C ARG A 3 -19.59 6.64 -3.09
N PHE A 4 -18.74 7.60 -2.74
CA PHE A 4 -17.33 7.66 -3.16
C PHE A 4 -16.47 6.57 -2.49
N THR A 5 -16.77 6.24 -1.22
CA THR A 5 -16.05 5.20 -0.48
C THR A 5 -16.18 3.81 -1.11
N ASP A 6 -17.36 3.51 -1.68
CA ASP A 6 -17.61 2.24 -2.37
C ASP A 6 -16.93 2.15 -3.73
N HIS A 7 -16.68 3.29 -4.39
CA HIS A 7 -16.09 3.32 -5.73
C HIS A 7 -14.61 2.91 -5.70
N ALA A 8 -13.79 3.58 -4.89
CA ALA A 8 -12.38 3.25 -4.72
C ALA A 8 -12.16 1.81 -4.25
N ALA A 9 -12.97 1.35 -3.28
CA ALA A 9 -12.94 -0.04 -2.83
C ALA A 9 -13.36 -1.05 -3.91
N ALA A 10 -14.29 -0.68 -4.81
CA ALA A 10 -14.64 -1.50 -5.96
C ALA A 10 -13.52 -1.55 -7.01
N LEU A 11 -12.81 -0.44 -7.25
CA LEU A 11 -11.65 -0.41 -8.15
C LEU A 11 -10.53 -1.33 -7.64
N CYS A 12 -10.15 -1.19 -6.36
CA CYS A 12 -9.14 -2.04 -5.73
C CYS A 12 -9.50 -3.54 -5.82
N ARG A 13 -10.77 -3.90 -5.61
CA ARG A 13 -11.25 -5.29 -5.71
C ARG A 13 -11.24 -5.87 -7.12
N ARG A 14 -11.41 -5.03 -8.14
CA ARG A 14 -11.49 -5.46 -9.54
C ARG A 14 -10.12 -5.58 -10.23
N ALA A 15 -9.07 -5.09 -9.60
CA ALA A 15 -7.73 -5.17 -10.17
C ALA A 15 -7.28 -6.64 -10.31
N PRO A 16 -6.63 -7.02 -11.42
CA PRO A 16 -6.28 -8.42 -11.72
C PRO A 16 -5.27 -9.00 -10.72
N ASN A 17 -4.47 -8.16 -10.08
CA ASN A 17 -3.49 -8.49 -9.06
C ASN A 17 -3.96 -8.12 -7.65
N ALA A 18 -5.27 -8.05 -7.41
CA ALA A 18 -5.83 -7.77 -6.09
C ALA A 18 -5.48 -8.89 -5.09
N LYS A 19 -4.91 -8.51 -3.95
CA LYS A 19 -4.54 -9.39 -2.84
C LYS A 19 -5.22 -8.97 -1.56
N SER A 20 -5.30 -9.88 -0.60
CA SER A 20 -5.78 -9.57 0.74
C SER A 20 -4.69 -8.83 1.51
N ILE A 21 -4.93 -7.56 1.83
CA ILE A 21 -4.01 -6.69 2.55
C ILE A 21 -4.61 -6.38 3.93
N ARG A 22 -3.91 -6.75 4.99
CA ARG A 22 -4.28 -6.44 6.37
C ARG A 22 -3.29 -5.48 7.00
N ILE A 23 -3.78 -4.38 7.56
CA ILE A 23 -2.97 -3.39 8.29
C ILE A 23 -3.68 -3.15 9.63
N GLY A 24 -3.00 -3.52 10.72
CA GLY A 24 -3.62 -3.57 12.05
C GLY A 24 -4.82 -4.52 12.09
N ALA A 25 -5.99 -3.97 12.42
CA ALA A 25 -7.25 -4.70 12.49
C ALA A 25 -8.07 -4.67 11.19
N VAL A 26 -7.69 -3.85 10.20
CA VAL A 26 -8.45 -3.65 8.98
C VAL A 26 -7.90 -4.54 7.86
N THR A 27 -8.78 -5.26 7.18
CA THR A 27 -8.46 -6.07 6.00
C THR A 27 -9.21 -5.51 4.79
N VAL A 28 -8.48 -5.28 3.70
CA VAL A 28 -9.02 -4.83 2.42
C VAL A 28 -8.49 -5.70 1.28
N LEU A 29 -9.14 -5.61 0.12
CA LEU A 29 -8.60 -6.14 -1.13
C LEU A 29 -8.05 -4.98 -1.95
N GLY A 30 -6.85 -5.13 -2.50
CA GLY A 30 -6.26 -4.12 -3.38
C GLY A 30 -5.08 -4.65 -4.19
N PRO A 31 -4.75 -3.99 -5.31
CA PRO A 31 -3.70 -4.45 -6.20
C PRO A 31 -2.34 -4.40 -5.50
N VAL A 32 -1.55 -5.44 -5.72
CA VAL A 32 -0.16 -5.51 -5.28
C VAL A 32 0.72 -5.88 -6.46
N GLY A 33 1.73 -5.06 -6.72
CA GLY A 33 2.65 -5.23 -7.85
C GLY A 33 4.08 -4.89 -7.48
N GLU A 34 4.99 -5.14 -8.40
CA GLU A 34 6.39 -4.72 -8.29
C GLU A 34 6.64 -3.60 -9.29
N GLU A 35 7.39 -2.58 -8.87
CA GLU A 35 7.77 -1.44 -9.70
C GLU A 35 9.23 -1.07 -9.42
N ASP A 36 9.96 -0.65 -10.46
CA ASP A 36 11.29 -0.09 -10.29
C ASP A 36 11.18 1.39 -9.92
N ARG A 37 11.67 1.75 -8.73
CA ARG A 37 11.66 3.13 -8.24
C ARG A 37 13.05 3.61 -7.91
N VAL A 38 13.30 4.88 -8.18
CA VAL A 38 14.49 5.56 -7.67
C VAL A 38 14.29 5.80 -6.18
N ILE A 39 15.13 5.20 -5.36
CA ILE A 39 15.16 5.39 -3.91
C ILE A 39 16.49 6.03 -3.51
N THR A 40 16.42 6.93 -2.54
CA THR A 40 17.62 7.47 -1.89
C THR A 40 18.03 6.52 -0.77
N ASP A 41 19.27 6.05 -0.80
CA ASP A 41 19.81 5.20 0.26
C ASP A 41 20.32 6.00 1.48
N ALA A 42 20.85 5.29 2.48
CA ALA A 42 21.36 5.91 3.70
C ALA A 42 22.59 6.81 3.49
N THR A 43 23.24 6.73 2.32
CA THR A 43 24.38 7.58 1.95
C THR A 43 23.96 8.83 1.19
N GLY A 44 22.66 8.97 0.87
CA GLY A 44 22.14 10.05 0.04
C GLY A 44 22.24 9.76 -1.46
N ALA A 45 22.73 8.58 -1.86
CA ALA A 45 22.83 8.19 -3.26
C ALA A 45 21.48 7.71 -3.79
N GLU A 46 21.15 8.10 -5.01
CA GLU A 46 19.98 7.58 -5.73
C GLU A 46 20.33 6.24 -6.37
N ARG A 47 19.45 5.25 -6.18
CA ARG A 47 19.55 3.95 -6.85
C ARG A 47 18.19 3.49 -7.34
N LEU A 48 18.18 2.80 -8.48
CA LEU A 48 17.00 2.08 -8.93
C LEU A 48 16.84 0.81 -8.10
N ALA A 49 15.71 0.66 -7.43
CA ALA A 49 15.38 -0.52 -6.66
C ALA A 49 13.99 -1.02 -7.04
N ARG A 50 13.88 -2.34 -7.19
CA ARG A 50 12.58 -2.99 -7.34
C ARG A 50 11.87 -3.00 -5.99
N VAL A 51 10.71 -2.38 -5.93
CA VAL A 51 9.90 -2.28 -4.72
C VAL A 51 8.53 -2.93 -4.93
N THR A 52 7.94 -3.43 -3.85
CA THR A 52 6.56 -3.90 -3.86
C THR A 52 5.64 -2.73 -3.50
N VAL A 53 4.62 -2.52 -4.32
CA VAL A 53 3.63 -1.46 -4.15
C VAL A 53 2.27 -2.10 -3.92
N ALA A 54 1.57 -1.65 -2.88
CA ALA A 54 0.19 -2.02 -2.61
C ALA A 54 -0.71 -0.78 -2.63
N VAL A 55 -1.90 -0.89 -3.21
CA VAL A 55 -2.88 0.22 -3.23
C VAL A 55 -4.09 -0.15 -2.41
N VAL A 56 -4.51 0.75 -1.52
CA VAL A 56 -5.65 0.54 -0.62
C VAL A 56 -6.60 1.75 -0.61
N PRO A 57 -7.90 1.58 -0.33
CA PRO A 57 -8.83 2.70 -0.23
C PRO A 57 -8.58 3.54 1.02
N THR A 58 -8.36 4.84 0.87
CA THR A 58 -8.11 5.78 1.98
C THR A 58 -9.20 5.71 3.05
N ALA A 59 -10.45 5.60 2.64
CA ALA A 59 -11.61 5.59 3.54
C ALA A 59 -11.68 4.36 4.46
N SER A 60 -10.95 3.27 4.15
CA SER A 60 -10.84 2.11 5.05
C SER A 60 -9.91 2.38 6.24
N PHE A 61 -9.11 3.45 6.16
CA PHE A 61 -8.12 3.84 7.16
C PHE A 61 -8.35 5.29 7.59
N PRO A 62 -9.44 5.61 8.31
CA PRO A 62 -9.78 6.98 8.68
C PRO A 62 -8.72 7.66 9.55
N SER A 63 -7.97 6.88 10.34
CA SER A 63 -6.83 7.35 11.13
C SER A 63 -5.52 7.44 10.34
N GLY A 64 -5.54 7.10 9.05
CA GLY A 64 -4.37 7.00 8.19
C GLY A 64 -3.57 5.71 8.40
N ILE A 65 -2.51 5.56 7.59
CA ILE A 65 -1.50 4.50 7.70
C ILE A 65 -0.17 5.21 7.92
N THR A 66 0.59 4.75 8.90
CA THR A 66 1.91 5.33 9.21
C THR A 66 3.03 4.50 8.57
N ARG A 67 4.15 5.15 8.25
CA ARG A 67 5.40 4.45 7.96
C ARG A 67 5.79 3.54 9.13
N HIS A 68 6.56 2.50 8.83
CA HIS A 68 6.99 1.44 9.74
C HIS A 68 5.87 0.59 10.36
N SER A 69 4.61 0.81 9.99
CA SER A 69 3.52 -0.10 10.34
C SER A 69 3.67 -1.44 9.62
N SER A 70 3.09 -2.48 10.20
CA SER A 70 3.06 -3.82 9.60
C SER A 70 1.87 -3.95 8.64
N ALA A 71 2.15 -4.44 7.44
CA ALA A 71 1.15 -4.82 6.45
C ALA A 71 1.30 -6.31 6.14
N ARG A 72 0.21 -7.08 6.17
CA ARG A 72 0.21 -8.49 5.81
C ARG A 72 -0.50 -8.68 4.48
N VAL A 73 0.20 -9.21 3.49
CA VAL A 73 -0.32 -9.46 2.14
C VAL A 73 -0.32 -10.97 1.88
N ASP A 74 -1.51 -11.54 1.65
CA ASP A 74 -1.71 -13.00 1.43
C ASP A 74 -0.98 -13.91 2.42
N GLY A 75 -0.81 -13.44 3.66
CA GLY A 75 -0.13 -14.21 4.71
C GLY A 75 1.32 -13.81 4.96
N THR A 76 2.00 -13.13 4.04
CA THR A 76 3.37 -12.63 4.19
C THR A 76 3.38 -11.27 4.87
N THR A 77 4.32 -11.06 5.80
CA THR A 77 4.41 -9.81 6.57
C THR A 77 5.46 -8.87 5.97
N TYR A 78 5.03 -7.64 5.75
CA TYR A 78 5.81 -6.54 5.22
C TYR A 78 5.81 -5.36 6.20
N THR A 79 6.81 -4.51 6.04
CA THR A 79 6.91 -3.19 6.68
C THR A 79 6.55 -2.12 5.66
N VAL A 80 5.64 -1.23 6.03
CA VAL A 80 5.30 -0.04 5.22
C VAL A 80 6.48 0.93 5.28
N ARG A 81 7.11 1.20 4.13
CA ARG A 81 8.23 2.12 3.98
C ARG A 81 7.79 3.52 3.63
N ASP A 82 6.77 3.62 2.78
CA ASP A 82 6.18 4.89 2.40
C ASP A 82 4.66 4.79 2.22
N VAL A 83 3.98 5.92 2.40
CA VAL A 83 2.54 6.09 2.24
C VAL A 83 2.31 7.38 1.48
N ARG A 84 1.71 7.26 0.30
CA ARG A 84 1.41 8.40 -0.58
C ARG A 84 -0.07 8.40 -0.94
N ARG A 85 -0.70 9.57 -0.92
CA ARG A 85 -2.04 9.75 -1.50
C ARG A 85 -1.93 9.83 -3.02
N MET A 86 -2.80 9.12 -3.72
CA MET A 86 -2.94 9.26 -5.17
C MET A 86 -3.68 10.56 -5.52
N GLU A 87 -3.70 10.94 -6.80
CA GLU A 87 -4.17 12.25 -7.26
C GLU A 87 -5.61 12.59 -6.86
N ASP A 88 -6.49 11.59 -6.81
CA ASP A 88 -7.89 11.75 -6.39
C ASP A 88 -8.09 11.76 -4.86
N GLY A 89 -7.04 11.41 -4.09
CA GLY A 89 -7.07 11.26 -2.64
C GLY A 89 -7.91 10.08 -2.12
N GLU A 90 -8.59 9.34 -2.99
CA GLU A 90 -9.44 8.21 -2.61
C GLU A 90 -8.63 6.93 -2.35
N LEU A 91 -7.41 6.88 -2.90
CA LEU A 91 -6.48 5.77 -2.77
C LEU A 91 -5.18 6.18 -2.06
N LEU A 92 -4.66 5.24 -1.29
CA LEU A 92 -3.31 5.28 -0.72
C LEU A 92 -2.45 4.26 -1.46
N GLU A 93 -1.31 4.74 -1.94
CA GLU A 93 -0.22 3.92 -2.42
C GLU A 93 0.77 3.66 -1.27
N LEU A 94 1.10 2.39 -1.06
CA LEU A 94 1.98 1.92 -0.01
C LEU A 94 3.19 1.26 -0.65
N VAL A 95 4.38 1.80 -0.36
CA VAL A 95 5.63 1.08 -0.67
C VAL A 95 5.90 0.15 0.50
N ILE A 96 5.96 -1.15 0.24
CA ILE A 96 6.15 -2.19 1.26
C ILE A 96 7.42 -3.00 0.96
N ALA A 97 8.10 -3.43 2.02
CA ALA A 97 9.27 -4.30 1.92
C ALA A 97 9.15 -5.43 2.94
N GLU A 98 9.68 -6.62 2.63
CA GLU A 98 9.64 -7.74 3.56
C GLU A 98 10.25 -7.34 4.91
N ALA A 99 9.60 -7.77 6.00
CA ALA A 99 10.12 -7.53 7.33
C ALA A 99 11.39 -8.36 7.51
N VAL A 100 12.54 -7.66 7.64
CA VAL A 100 13.80 -8.30 8.01
C VAL A 100 13.72 -8.58 9.51
N SER A 101 13.64 -9.86 9.85
CA SER A 101 13.74 -10.38 11.23
C SER A 101 15.13 -10.17 11.81
#